data_AF-M0CJE9-F1
#
_entry.id   AF-M0CJE9-F1
#
_cell.length_a   1.000
_cell.length_b   1.000
_cell.length_c   1.000
_cell.angle_alpha   90.00
_cell.angle_beta   90.00
_cell.angle_gamma   90.00
#
_symmetry.space_group_name_H-M   'P 1'
#
loop_
_entity.id
_entity.type
_entity.pdbx_description
1 polymer ?
#
loop_
_entity_poly.entity_id
_entity_poly.type
_entity_poly.pdbx_seq_one_letter_code
_entity_poly.pdbx_strand_id
1 'polypeptide(L)'
;MVGRSASGPDAESPVVSVDSVTADGPRIEATVSYSDELRPFFDDSPFYAEYGVDVSDLPESILTIPVLAHVCPVAWAAGADVRVPVADRRFLDSLETVGRALSEMYPFVEGGRVFVERAPEWDEQVTTGSAGSEALAAGDPAGADGTGMLFTGGVDSLATYVRHREANPTLINVRGWLVGVDDDERWAHTRRRIADYADRLGTDARFVESNMLEFLDTAMLDAHYKARHDGAWYSAVGCGLGLTGLCAPLAVAEGMERLYLAATHWEGFPTAERFEYWDGGAIPWGSDPAIDDEIAWSGTTVVHDAFEITRQERVEVLADYLGEHAPDLPLRACEASATGSNCDRCEKCARTALGLALAGRDPNDHGFDVDAATFERARREIEAGNWLVDFHILAYWLDLQAAVDPDASYPLAGVDAFADWLATADLRAAAARSRPPVSHRVVRAAARAVPAPVYARLSPAYDAVRELSPRS
;
A
#
# COMPACT_ATOMS: atom_id res chain seq x y z
N MET A 1 -18.60 12.32 12.42
CA MET A 1 -19.57 11.48 13.17
C MET A 1 -19.86 10.22 12.34
N VAL A 2 -19.18 9.11 12.64
CA VAL A 2 -19.48 7.80 12.03
C VAL A 2 -20.37 7.03 13.03
N GLY A 3 -21.49 6.48 12.56
CA GLY A 3 -22.66 6.17 13.38
C GLY A 3 -22.46 5.06 14.42
N ARG A 4 -22.78 5.33 15.69
CA ARG A 4 -22.91 4.28 16.72
C ARG A 4 -24.22 3.52 16.54
N SER A 5 -24.12 2.19 16.48
CA SER A 5 -25.21 1.30 16.91
C SER A 5 -25.48 1.54 18.40
N ALA A 6 -26.74 1.78 18.76
CA ALA A 6 -27.13 2.15 20.12
C ALA A 6 -27.00 0.98 21.10
N SER A 7 -25.88 0.91 21.83
CA SER A 7 -25.71 0.06 23.00
C SER A 7 -25.59 0.91 24.28
N GLY A 8 -26.51 0.71 25.23
CA GLY A 8 -26.34 0.86 26.69
C GLY A 8 -25.86 2.21 27.28
N PRO A 9 -26.57 2.84 28.24
CA PRO A 9 -26.19 4.17 28.76
C PRO A 9 -24.94 4.30 29.64
N ASP A 10 -24.11 3.28 29.91
CA ASP A 10 -23.11 3.37 31.01
C ASP A 10 -21.79 2.59 30.82
N ALA A 11 -21.38 2.22 29.59
CA ALA A 11 -20.00 1.75 29.36
C ALA A 11 -19.19 2.88 28.70
N GLU A 12 -18.13 3.35 29.37
CA GLU A 12 -17.14 4.22 28.72
C GLU A 12 -16.57 3.47 27.50
N SER A 13 -16.61 4.12 26.33
CA SER A 13 -15.98 3.54 25.13
C SER A 13 -14.50 3.29 25.40
N PRO A 14 -13.92 2.18 24.88
CA PRO A 14 -12.46 2.01 24.87
C PRO A 14 -11.80 3.23 24.23
N VAL A 15 -10.57 3.54 24.66
CA VAL A 15 -9.84 4.73 24.19
C VAL A 15 -8.42 4.36 23.79
N VAL A 16 -7.94 4.94 22.70
CA VAL A 16 -6.51 5.08 22.37
C VAL A 16 -6.13 6.54 22.60
N SER A 17 -5.07 6.80 23.36
CA SER A 17 -4.54 8.14 23.59
C SER A 17 -3.14 8.25 23.02
N VAL A 18 -2.93 9.21 22.11
CA VAL A 18 -1.59 9.62 21.69
C VAL A 18 -1.10 10.61 22.77
N ASP A 19 -0.26 10.12 23.68
CA ASP A 19 0.10 10.86 24.91
C ASP A 19 1.12 11.97 24.63
N SER A 20 2.05 11.71 23.71
CA SER A 20 3.06 12.69 23.29
C SER A 20 3.62 12.34 21.93
N VAL A 21 4.04 13.36 21.18
CA VAL A 21 4.76 13.25 19.92
C VAL A 21 5.97 14.17 20.01
N THR A 22 7.15 13.64 19.72
CA THR A 22 8.41 14.39 19.76
C THR A 22 9.19 14.16 18.47
N ALA A 23 10.00 15.14 18.07
CA ALA A 23 10.91 15.00 16.95
C ALA A 23 12.33 15.41 17.37
N ASP A 24 13.32 14.63 16.96
CA ASP A 24 14.75 14.89 17.12
C ASP A 24 15.46 14.65 15.79
N GLY A 25 15.89 15.74 15.15
CA GLY A 25 16.40 15.73 13.79
C GLY A 25 15.44 15.02 12.82
N PRO A 26 15.85 13.90 12.18
CA PRO A 26 15.03 13.19 11.21
C PRO A 26 14.00 12.23 11.81
N ARG A 27 13.89 12.10 13.14
CA ARG A 27 13.10 11.04 13.76
C ARG A 27 11.94 11.60 14.58
N ILE A 28 10.76 11.04 14.36
CA ILE A 28 9.55 11.26 15.14
C ILE A 28 9.31 10.04 16.02
N GLU A 29 8.99 10.26 17.29
CA GLU A 29 8.53 9.22 18.22
C GLU A 29 7.22 9.64 18.89
N ALA A 30 6.28 8.71 18.97
CA ALA A 30 4.99 8.89 19.61
C ALA A 30 4.75 7.81 20.67
N THR A 31 4.35 8.25 21.87
CA THR A 31 3.90 7.34 22.93
C THR A 31 2.38 7.20 22.86
N VAL A 32 1.89 5.97 22.86
CA VAL A 32 0.46 5.66 22.77
C VAL A 32 0.05 4.81 23.97
N SER A 33 -1.00 5.22 24.66
CA SER A 33 -1.66 4.43 25.69
C SER A 33 -3.06 4.01 25.23
N TYR A 34 -3.56 2.90 25.77
CA TYR A 34 -4.84 2.35 25.33
C TYR A 34 -5.56 1.59 26.46
N SER A 35 -6.88 1.50 26.35
CA SER A 35 -7.70 0.62 27.19
C SER A 35 -7.25 -0.84 27.07
N ASP A 36 -7.38 -1.62 28.15
CA ASP A 36 -6.87 -2.99 28.23
C ASP A 36 -7.45 -3.92 27.13
N GLU A 37 -8.66 -3.66 26.66
CA GLU A 37 -9.32 -4.40 25.58
C GLU A 37 -8.61 -4.26 24.22
N LEU A 38 -7.87 -3.16 24.03
CA LEU A 38 -7.15 -2.86 22.78
C LEU A 38 -5.71 -3.38 22.79
N ARG A 39 -5.20 -3.81 23.97
CA ARG A 39 -3.86 -4.37 24.13
C ARG A 39 -3.49 -5.45 23.10
N PRO A 40 -4.40 -6.34 22.64
CA PRO A 40 -4.05 -7.32 21.62
C PRO A 40 -3.67 -6.74 20.26
N PHE A 41 -3.91 -5.46 19.98
CA PHE A 41 -3.70 -4.85 18.66
C PHE A 41 -2.51 -3.90 18.58
N PHE A 42 -1.85 -3.63 19.71
CA PHE A 42 -0.74 -2.69 19.82
C PHE A 42 0.42 -3.34 20.57
N ASP A 43 1.63 -3.06 20.12
CA ASP A 43 2.84 -3.32 20.89
C ASP A 43 3.07 -2.21 21.92
N ASP A 44 3.73 -2.54 23.02
CA ASP A 44 4.03 -1.58 24.10
C ASP A 44 5.18 -0.62 23.71
N SER A 45 5.87 -0.85 22.59
CA SER A 45 6.93 0.03 22.09
C SER A 45 6.36 1.33 21.51
N PRO A 46 7.08 2.47 21.62
CA PRO A 46 6.70 3.69 20.94
C PRO A 46 6.57 3.50 19.43
N PHE A 47 5.60 4.19 18.83
CA PHE A 47 5.55 4.34 17.37
C PHE A 47 6.67 5.29 16.94
N TYR A 48 7.35 5.00 15.82
CA TYR A 48 8.30 5.93 15.23
C TYR A 48 8.17 6.03 13.71
N ALA A 49 8.62 7.17 13.19
CA ALA A 49 8.90 7.38 11.77
C ALA A 49 10.22 8.15 11.63
N GLU A 50 11.07 7.76 10.69
CA GLU A 50 12.38 8.35 10.44
C GLU A 50 12.54 8.73 8.96
N TYR A 51 13.14 9.88 8.71
CA TYR A 51 13.18 10.55 7.41
C TYR A 51 14.60 10.80 6.92
N GLY A 52 14.74 11.09 5.62
CA GLY A 52 16.01 11.55 5.05
C GLY A 52 16.35 13.04 5.30
N VAL A 53 15.48 13.76 5.99
CA VAL A 53 15.57 15.21 6.26
C VAL A 53 15.23 15.50 7.71
N ASP A 54 15.68 16.66 8.22
CA ASP A 54 15.30 17.13 9.54
C ASP A 54 13.82 17.54 9.54
N VAL A 55 13.06 17.04 10.52
CA VAL A 55 11.64 17.31 10.70
C VAL A 55 11.35 17.95 12.06
N SER A 56 12.37 18.23 12.87
CA SER A 56 12.23 18.69 14.26
C SER A 56 11.60 20.08 14.41
N ASP A 57 11.72 20.92 13.37
CA ASP A 57 11.14 22.26 13.33
C ASP A 57 9.68 22.29 12.83
N LEU A 58 9.13 21.15 12.39
CA LEU A 58 7.76 21.09 11.89
C LEU A 58 6.73 21.26 13.02
N PRO A 59 5.54 21.81 12.72
CA PRO A 59 4.46 21.90 13.70
C PRO A 59 4.06 20.53 14.26
N GLU A 60 3.81 20.46 15.56
CA GLU A 60 3.34 19.24 16.24
C GLU A 60 2.09 18.63 15.57
N SER A 61 1.19 19.46 15.03
CA SER A 61 0.02 19.02 14.24
C SER A 61 0.38 18.14 13.04
N ILE A 62 1.51 18.41 12.38
CA ILE A 62 2.04 17.62 11.27
C ILE A 62 2.76 16.38 11.78
N LEU A 63 3.58 16.51 12.83
CA LEU A 63 4.33 15.41 13.44
C LEU A 63 3.41 14.29 13.98
N THR A 64 2.17 14.66 14.35
CA THR A 64 1.15 13.73 14.86
C THR A 64 0.47 12.89 13.76
N ILE A 65 0.46 13.34 12.50
CA ILE A 65 -0.24 12.66 11.39
C ILE A 65 0.17 11.18 11.25
N PRO A 66 1.47 10.81 11.25
CA PRO A 66 1.93 9.43 11.14
C PRO A 66 1.28 8.47 12.14
N VAL A 67 1.24 8.83 13.42
CA VAL A 67 0.68 7.95 14.47
C VAL A 67 -0.84 7.89 14.39
N LEU A 68 -1.52 9.02 14.11
CA LEU A 68 -2.98 9.04 13.94
C LEU A 68 -3.43 8.15 12.78
N ALA A 69 -2.72 8.21 11.64
CA ALA A 69 -2.99 7.39 10.47
C ALA A 69 -2.97 5.88 10.77
N HIS A 70 -2.19 5.44 11.76
CA HIS A 70 -2.06 4.04 12.16
C HIS A 70 -3.02 3.63 13.29
N VAL A 71 -3.24 4.49 14.29
CA VAL A 71 -4.12 4.14 15.42
C VAL A 71 -5.60 4.26 15.09
N CYS A 72 -6.00 5.20 14.22
CA CYS A 72 -7.41 5.46 13.93
C CYS A 72 -8.14 4.26 13.33
N PRO A 73 -7.65 3.58 12.28
CA PRO A 73 -8.35 2.43 11.72
C PRO A 73 -8.52 1.27 12.71
N VAL A 74 -7.53 1.05 13.58
CA VAL A 74 -7.60 0.02 14.63
C VAL A 74 -8.62 0.41 15.70
N ALA A 75 -8.60 1.67 16.16
CA ALA A 75 -9.56 2.17 17.12
C ALA A 75 -11.00 2.05 16.59
N TRP A 76 -11.25 2.46 15.35
CA TRP A 76 -12.58 2.38 14.74
C TRP A 76 -13.09 0.95 14.54
N ALA A 77 -12.19 0.00 14.23
CA ALA A 77 -12.57 -1.41 14.16
C ALA A 77 -12.88 -2.04 15.52
N ALA A 78 -12.42 -1.42 16.61
CA ALA A 78 -12.68 -1.85 17.97
C ALA A 78 -13.74 -0.98 18.69
N GLY A 79 -14.42 -0.07 17.98
CA GLY A 79 -15.42 0.82 18.58
C GLY A 79 -14.84 1.85 19.56
N ALA A 80 -13.54 2.15 19.43
CA ALA A 80 -12.79 2.99 20.36
C ALA A 80 -12.71 4.45 19.88
N ASP A 81 -12.73 5.37 20.85
CA ASP A 81 -12.42 6.78 20.62
C ASP A 81 -10.89 7.00 20.64
N VAL A 82 -10.40 7.97 19.87
CA VAL A 82 -8.98 8.39 19.86
C VAL A 82 -8.86 9.75 20.54
N ARG A 83 -7.88 9.94 21.41
CA ARG A 83 -7.56 11.23 22.04
C ARG A 83 -6.15 11.67 21.66
N VAL A 84 -6.00 12.95 21.34
CA VAL A 84 -4.71 13.51 20.96
C VAL A 84 -4.64 15.00 21.34
N PRO A 85 -3.52 15.52 21.86
CA PRO A 85 -3.40 16.92 22.22
C PRO A 85 -3.55 17.86 21.01
N VAL A 86 -2.82 17.58 19.93
CA VAL A 86 -2.73 18.46 18.77
C VAL A 86 -2.79 17.64 17.50
N ALA A 87 -3.61 18.05 16.54
CA ALA A 87 -3.69 17.42 15.23
C ALA A 87 -3.98 18.46 14.14
N ASP A 88 -3.48 18.22 12.93
CA ASP A 88 -3.77 19.09 11.79
C ASP A 88 -5.28 19.15 11.49
N ARG A 89 -5.81 20.37 11.29
CA ARG A 89 -7.25 20.56 11.05
C ARG A 89 -7.72 19.84 9.79
N ARG A 90 -6.99 20.00 8.69
CA ARG A 90 -7.36 19.44 7.39
C ARG A 90 -7.28 17.91 7.41
N PHE A 91 -6.25 17.36 8.06
CA PHE A 91 -6.15 15.92 8.28
C PHE A 91 -7.27 15.37 9.18
N LEU A 92 -7.75 16.15 10.15
CA LEU A 92 -8.89 15.75 10.97
C LEU A 92 -10.17 15.57 10.15
N ASP A 93 -10.41 16.49 9.22
CA ASP A 93 -11.57 16.41 8.32
C ASP A 93 -11.44 15.19 7.40
N SER A 94 -10.21 14.90 6.91
CA SER A 94 -9.90 13.66 6.19
C SER A 94 -10.19 12.40 7.01
N LEU A 95 -9.77 12.34 8.28
CA LEU A 95 -10.05 11.19 9.15
C LEU A 95 -11.55 10.93 9.33
N GLU A 96 -12.37 11.98 9.37
CA GLU A 96 -13.83 11.80 9.44
C GLU A 96 -14.39 11.17 8.17
N THR A 97 -13.95 11.61 6.99
CA THR A 97 -14.41 11.05 5.72
C THR A 97 -13.87 9.64 5.50
N VAL A 98 -12.58 9.42 5.73
CA VAL A 98 -11.95 8.09 5.62
C VAL A 98 -12.59 7.10 6.59
N GLY A 99 -12.86 7.50 7.84
CA GLY A 99 -13.55 6.63 8.80
C GLY A 99 -14.96 6.22 8.34
N ARG A 100 -15.67 7.12 7.64
CA ARG A 100 -16.99 6.82 7.05
C ARG A 100 -16.85 5.82 5.90
N ALA A 101 -15.92 6.06 4.98
CA ALA A 101 -15.65 5.16 3.85
C ALA A 101 -15.27 3.76 4.35
N LEU A 102 -14.40 3.65 5.36
CA LEU A 102 -14.03 2.36 5.97
C LEU A 102 -15.23 1.64 6.61
N SER A 103 -16.15 2.36 7.26
CA SER A 103 -17.38 1.75 7.80
C SER A 103 -18.37 1.29 6.72
N GLU A 104 -18.41 1.96 5.57
CA GLU A 104 -19.21 1.53 4.42
C GLU A 104 -18.59 0.30 3.73
N MET A 105 -17.27 0.29 3.59
CA MET A 105 -16.49 -0.83 3.06
C MET A 105 -16.54 -2.07 3.96
N TYR A 106 -16.49 -1.87 5.28
CA TYR A 106 -16.31 -2.94 6.26
C TYR A 106 -17.29 -2.78 7.43
N PRO A 107 -18.39 -3.56 7.47
CA PRO A 107 -19.39 -3.49 8.55
C PRO A 107 -18.87 -3.84 9.95
N PHE A 108 -17.65 -4.38 10.07
CA PHE A 108 -17.01 -4.59 11.37
C PHE A 108 -16.32 -3.34 11.92
N VAL A 109 -16.17 -2.30 11.11
CA VAL A 109 -15.66 -1.00 11.55
C VAL A 109 -16.79 -0.29 12.29
N GLU A 110 -16.82 -0.47 13.61
CA GLU A 110 -17.85 0.05 14.52
C GLU A 110 -17.83 1.59 14.64
N GLY A 111 -16.72 2.21 14.22
CA GLY A 111 -16.50 3.65 14.27
C GLY A 111 -15.87 4.10 15.59
N GLY A 112 -15.78 5.42 15.74
CA GLY A 112 -15.16 6.06 16.89
C GLY A 112 -14.95 7.54 16.61
N ARG A 113 -14.69 8.34 17.65
CA ARG A 113 -14.44 9.78 17.51
C ARG A 113 -12.99 10.09 17.79
N VAL A 114 -12.46 11.07 17.05
CA VAL A 114 -11.15 11.66 17.34
C VAL A 114 -11.38 12.94 18.16
N PHE A 115 -10.92 12.95 19.39
CA PHE A 115 -10.95 14.10 20.28
C PHE A 115 -9.61 14.81 20.27
N VAL A 116 -9.62 16.08 19.90
CA VAL A 116 -8.43 16.91 19.79
C VAL A 116 -8.57 18.13 20.69
N GLU A 117 -7.54 18.43 21.48
CA GLU A 117 -7.54 19.62 22.34
C GLU A 117 -7.33 20.89 21.52
N ARG A 118 -6.43 20.84 20.53
CA ARG A 118 -6.15 21.95 19.60
C ARG A 118 -5.94 21.44 18.17
N ALA A 119 -6.67 21.99 17.21
CA ALA A 119 -6.48 21.70 15.79
C ALA A 119 -6.27 22.99 14.99
N PRO A 120 -5.00 23.45 14.86
CA PRO A 120 -4.65 24.72 14.22
C PRO A 120 -4.86 24.66 12.70
N GLU A 121 -5.25 25.78 12.10
CA GLU A 121 -5.31 25.93 10.65
C GLU A 121 -3.92 26.24 10.07
N TRP A 122 -3.73 26.00 8.76
CA TRP A 122 -2.44 26.20 8.10
C TRP A 122 -1.86 27.60 8.31
N ASP A 123 -2.67 28.65 8.14
CA ASP A 123 -2.23 30.03 8.30
C ASP A 123 -1.77 30.36 9.74
N GLU A 124 -2.34 29.69 10.75
CA GLU A 124 -1.93 29.84 12.15
C GLU A 124 -0.58 29.15 12.42
N GLN A 125 -0.31 28.05 11.71
CA GLN A 125 0.95 27.31 11.80
C GLN A 125 2.11 28.09 11.14
N VAL A 126 1.84 28.80 10.05
CA VAL A 126 2.85 29.62 9.33
C VAL A 126 3.19 30.91 10.10
N THR A 127 2.22 31.50 10.80
CA THR A 127 2.38 32.81 11.47
C THR A 127 3.02 32.74 12.87
N THR A 128 3.02 31.58 13.52
CA THR A 128 3.46 31.43 14.92
C THR A 128 4.94 31.06 15.10
N GLY A 129 5.71 30.92 14.02
CA GLY A 129 7.17 30.88 14.05
C GLY A 129 7.77 29.63 14.71
N SER A 130 7.88 28.56 13.91
CA SER A 130 9.01 27.61 13.97
C SER A 130 9.62 27.54 12.56
N ALA A 131 10.88 27.12 12.45
CA ALA A 131 11.80 27.44 11.36
C ALA A 131 11.53 26.82 9.97
N GLY A 132 10.26 26.59 9.60
CA GLY A 132 9.87 26.28 8.22
C GLY A 132 9.74 27.52 7.32
N SER A 133 9.71 28.74 7.88
CA SER A 133 9.31 29.93 7.10
C SER A 133 10.27 30.32 5.97
N GLU A 134 11.56 29.95 6.01
CA GLU A 134 12.47 30.25 4.90
C GLU A 134 12.38 29.23 3.75
N ALA A 135 12.07 27.96 4.03
CA ALA A 135 11.75 26.97 2.99
C ALA A 135 10.34 27.19 2.41
N LEU A 136 9.37 27.55 3.28
CA LEU A 136 7.98 27.82 2.92
C LEU A 136 7.77 29.19 2.26
N ALA A 137 8.61 30.20 2.54
CA ALA A 137 8.55 31.52 1.88
C ALA A 137 9.46 31.63 0.64
N ALA A 138 10.33 30.65 0.38
CA ALA A 138 11.15 30.58 -0.82
C ALA A 138 10.47 29.87 -2.01
N GLY A 139 9.22 29.41 -1.84
CA GLY A 139 8.36 29.00 -2.95
C GLY A 139 8.06 30.19 -3.84
N ASP A 140 8.84 30.36 -4.89
CA ASP A 140 8.57 31.29 -5.98
C ASP A 140 7.15 31.00 -6.52
N PRO A 141 6.23 31.99 -6.61
CA PRO A 141 4.90 31.81 -7.20
C PRO A 141 4.92 31.54 -8.73
N ALA A 142 6.06 31.12 -9.28
CA ALA A 142 6.28 30.92 -10.70
C ALA A 142 7.25 29.74 -10.94
N GLY A 143 6.76 28.50 -10.98
CA GLY A 143 7.60 27.41 -11.51
C GLY A 143 7.02 26.01 -11.50
N ALA A 144 6.90 25.37 -10.33
CA ALA A 144 6.37 24.02 -10.19
C ALA A 144 5.96 23.78 -8.72
N ASP A 145 4.68 23.47 -8.49
CA ASP A 145 4.20 22.94 -7.20
C ASP A 145 5.01 21.67 -6.87
N GLY A 146 5.60 21.56 -5.67
CA GLY A 146 6.36 20.36 -5.30
C GLY A 146 5.47 19.12 -5.37
N THR A 147 5.96 18.03 -5.96
CA THR A 147 5.20 16.77 -6.01
C THR A 147 6.04 15.60 -5.51
N GLY A 148 5.39 14.67 -4.82
CA GLY A 148 5.97 13.41 -4.38
C GLY A 148 5.09 12.24 -4.80
N MET A 149 5.65 11.04 -4.82
CA MET A 149 4.86 9.84 -5.07
C MET A 149 5.39 8.62 -4.32
N LEU A 150 4.49 7.78 -3.83
CA LEU A 150 4.87 6.47 -3.31
C LEU A 150 5.35 5.59 -4.46
N PHE A 151 6.60 5.12 -4.37
CA PHE A 151 7.29 4.49 -5.49
C PHE A 151 8.00 3.19 -5.09
N THR A 152 7.87 2.17 -5.95
CA THR A 152 8.51 0.85 -5.73
C THR A 152 9.26 0.33 -6.95
N GLY A 153 9.14 0.97 -8.12
CA GLY A 153 9.66 0.49 -9.40
C GLY A 153 8.82 -0.63 -10.04
N GLY A 154 7.64 -0.92 -9.50
CA GLY A 154 6.68 -1.84 -10.10
C GLY A 154 5.76 -1.18 -11.12
N VAL A 155 4.95 -1.99 -11.80
CA VAL A 155 4.00 -1.54 -12.85
C VAL A 155 3.17 -0.34 -12.37
N ASP A 156 2.51 -0.46 -11.22
CA ASP A 156 1.57 0.58 -10.77
C ASP A 156 2.29 1.90 -10.50
N SER A 157 3.37 1.89 -9.70
CA SER A 157 4.13 3.10 -9.41
C SER A 157 4.87 3.69 -10.60
N LEU A 158 5.34 2.87 -11.56
CA LEU A 158 5.97 3.42 -12.76
C LEU A 158 4.93 4.03 -13.70
N ALA A 159 3.73 3.44 -13.81
CA ALA A 159 2.67 4.00 -14.66
C ALA A 159 2.23 5.38 -14.15
N THR A 160 2.09 5.52 -12.82
CA THR A 160 1.86 6.82 -12.18
C THR A 160 2.99 7.81 -12.44
N TYR A 161 4.27 7.38 -12.35
CA TYR A 161 5.38 8.25 -12.70
C TYR A 161 5.27 8.73 -14.14
N VAL A 162 5.02 7.82 -15.10
CA VAL A 162 4.93 8.17 -16.53
C VAL A 162 3.81 9.18 -16.81
N ARG A 163 2.66 9.03 -16.14
CA ARG A 163 1.50 9.93 -16.25
C ARG A 163 1.78 11.34 -15.69
N HIS A 164 2.58 11.43 -14.63
CA HIS A 164 2.88 12.69 -13.92
C HIS A 164 4.32 13.18 -14.08
N ARG A 165 5.10 12.60 -14.99
CA ARG A 165 6.55 12.87 -15.14
C ARG A 165 6.90 14.34 -15.34
N GLU A 166 6.01 15.11 -15.96
CA GLU A 166 6.22 16.54 -16.23
C GLU A 166 6.19 17.37 -14.94
N ALA A 167 5.55 16.86 -13.87
CA ALA A 167 5.59 17.44 -12.54
C ALA A 167 6.88 17.09 -11.76
N ASN A 168 7.74 16.24 -12.35
CA ASN A 168 9.00 15.75 -11.78
C ASN A 168 8.87 15.25 -10.32
N PRO A 169 7.99 14.26 -10.05
CA PRO A 169 7.68 13.87 -8.68
C PRO A 169 8.86 13.18 -7.98
N THR A 170 9.13 13.59 -6.75
CA THR A 170 10.09 12.91 -5.86
C THR A 170 9.62 11.49 -5.57
N LEU A 171 10.48 10.50 -5.77
CA LEU A 171 10.19 9.08 -5.55
C LEU A 171 10.35 8.74 -4.06
N ILE A 172 9.24 8.45 -3.38
CA ILE A 172 9.23 8.16 -1.94
C ILE A 172 9.05 6.66 -1.73
N ASN A 173 10.00 6.03 -1.04
CA ASN A 173 9.88 4.63 -0.65
C ASN A 173 9.83 4.46 0.87
N VAL A 174 8.89 3.62 1.34
CA VAL A 174 8.65 3.39 2.76
C VAL A 174 9.18 2.02 3.18
N ARG A 175 10.09 2.00 4.15
CA ARG A 175 10.49 0.79 4.90
C ARG A 175 9.51 0.56 6.04
N GLY A 176 9.23 -0.71 6.33
CA GLY A 176 8.31 -1.12 7.37
C GLY A 176 7.14 -1.93 6.83
N TRP A 177 6.82 -1.84 5.53
CA TRP A 177 5.75 -2.65 4.92
C TRP A 177 6.26 -3.93 4.25
N LEU A 178 7.10 -3.78 3.20
CA LEU A 178 7.62 -4.91 2.41
C LEU A 178 8.98 -5.41 2.90
N VAL A 179 9.73 -4.56 3.60
CA VAL A 179 11.04 -4.83 4.21
C VAL A 179 10.91 -4.51 5.70
N GLY A 180 11.18 -5.52 6.54
CA GLY A 180 11.12 -5.37 8.00
C GLY A 180 12.20 -4.43 8.54
N VAL A 181 12.00 -3.92 9.74
CA VAL A 181 12.95 -2.98 10.37
C VAL A 181 14.28 -3.66 10.73
N ASP A 182 14.29 -4.99 10.86
CA ASP A 182 15.50 -5.78 11.13
C ASP A 182 16.25 -6.23 9.86
N ASP A 183 15.70 -6.00 8.67
CA ASP A 183 16.28 -6.45 7.39
C ASP A 183 17.10 -5.35 6.68
N ASP A 184 18.18 -4.93 7.33
CA ASP A 184 19.04 -3.81 6.87
C ASP A 184 19.69 -4.08 5.50
N GLU A 185 20.03 -5.34 5.20
CA GLU A 185 20.66 -5.70 3.93
C GLU A 185 19.69 -5.50 2.75
N ARG A 186 18.46 -6.03 2.88
CA ARG A 186 17.42 -5.85 1.86
C ARG A 186 16.98 -4.40 1.78
N TRP A 187 17.00 -3.66 2.89
CA TRP A 187 16.72 -2.24 2.89
C TRP A 187 17.78 -1.45 2.13
N ALA A 188 19.07 -1.68 2.41
CA ALA A 188 20.16 -1.04 1.68
C ALA A 188 20.14 -1.36 0.17
N HIS A 189 19.75 -2.58 -0.20
CA HIS A 189 19.51 -2.92 -1.60
C HIS A 189 18.33 -2.11 -2.19
N THR A 190 17.20 -2.03 -1.47
CA THR A 190 16.02 -1.27 -1.90
C THR A 190 16.36 0.20 -2.11
N ARG A 191 17.04 0.85 -1.16
CA ARG A 191 17.45 2.27 -1.28
C ARG A 191 18.29 2.52 -2.52
N ARG A 192 19.33 1.70 -2.75
CA ARG A 192 20.19 1.83 -3.95
C ARG A 192 19.40 1.70 -5.24
N ARG A 193 18.43 0.77 -5.27
CA ARG A 193 17.58 0.55 -6.45
C ARG A 193 16.64 1.72 -6.71
N ILE A 194 15.98 2.27 -5.69
CA ILE A 194 15.12 3.44 -5.85
C ILE A 194 15.93 4.68 -6.24
N ALA A 195 17.14 4.83 -5.69
CA ALA A 195 18.07 5.88 -6.13
C ALA A 195 18.47 5.70 -7.61
N ASP A 196 18.74 4.47 -8.08
CA ASP A 196 19.02 4.21 -9.51
C ASP A 196 17.83 4.58 -10.41
N TYR A 197 16.58 4.35 -9.97
CA TYR A 197 15.41 4.87 -10.69
C TYR A 197 15.42 6.39 -10.74
N ALA A 198 15.64 7.06 -9.61
CA ALA A 198 15.67 8.52 -9.55
C ALA A 198 16.76 9.11 -10.46
N ASP A 199 17.97 8.52 -10.45
CA ASP A 199 19.08 8.90 -11.34
C ASP A 199 18.73 8.73 -12.83
N ARG A 200 18.12 7.59 -13.20
CA ARG A 200 17.69 7.31 -14.59
C ARG A 200 16.56 8.23 -15.06
N LEU A 201 15.66 8.58 -14.15
CA LEU A 201 14.45 9.37 -14.42
C LEU A 201 14.69 10.87 -14.25
N GLY A 202 15.87 11.28 -13.78
CA GLY A 202 16.23 12.68 -13.57
C GLY A 202 15.45 13.38 -12.45
N THR A 203 15.08 12.62 -11.42
CA THR A 203 14.29 13.10 -10.27
C THR A 203 14.99 12.77 -8.94
N ASP A 204 14.37 13.15 -7.82
CA ASP A 204 14.89 12.88 -6.47
C ASP A 204 14.27 11.61 -5.87
N ALA A 205 14.98 11.02 -4.89
CA ALA A 205 14.48 9.90 -4.09
C ALA A 205 14.52 10.23 -2.59
N ARG A 206 13.44 9.91 -1.89
CA ARG A 206 13.33 10.02 -0.43
C ARG A 206 12.90 8.71 0.19
N PHE A 207 13.29 8.53 1.44
CA PHE A 207 13.10 7.30 2.18
C PHE A 207 12.45 7.63 3.53
N VAL A 208 11.44 6.84 3.87
CA VAL A 208 10.77 6.90 5.18
C VAL A 208 10.89 5.52 5.81
N GLU A 209 11.26 5.46 7.08
CA GLU A 209 11.35 4.21 7.84
C GLU A 209 10.41 4.26 9.04
N SER A 210 9.68 3.18 9.33
CA SER A 210 8.77 3.12 10.48
C SER A 210 8.63 1.69 11.00
N ASN A 211 8.41 1.56 12.32
CA ASN A 211 7.97 0.30 12.95
C ASN A 211 6.46 0.06 12.87
N MET A 212 5.73 0.73 11.98
CA MET A 212 4.25 0.66 11.91
C MET A 212 3.64 -0.75 11.97
N LEU A 213 4.25 -1.78 11.36
CA LEU A 213 3.73 -3.15 11.38
C LEU A 213 4.09 -3.95 12.64
N GLU A 214 5.06 -3.48 13.41
CA GLU A 214 5.41 -4.04 14.73
C GLU A 214 4.60 -3.31 15.81
N PHE A 215 4.49 -1.99 15.68
CA PHE A 215 3.64 -1.17 16.53
C PHE A 215 2.18 -1.61 16.49
N LEU A 216 1.65 -1.91 15.29
CA LEU A 216 0.37 -2.57 15.14
C LEU A 216 0.59 -4.08 15.20
N ASP A 217 -0.03 -4.81 16.14
CA ASP A 217 0.01 -6.27 16.13
C ASP A 217 -0.85 -6.80 14.98
N THR A 218 -0.27 -6.77 13.77
CA THR A 218 -0.95 -7.11 12.53
C THR A 218 -1.32 -8.59 12.46
N ALA A 219 -0.60 -9.45 13.18
CA ALA A 219 -0.95 -10.85 13.33
C ALA A 219 -2.27 -11.00 14.09
N MET A 220 -2.44 -10.22 15.17
CA MET A 220 -3.66 -10.21 15.96
C MET A 220 -4.81 -9.50 15.24
N LEU A 221 -4.56 -8.41 14.53
CA LEU A 221 -5.56 -7.76 13.68
C LEU A 221 -6.09 -8.72 12.60
N ASP A 222 -5.20 -9.44 11.91
CA ASP A 222 -5.60 -10.50 10.97
C ASP A 222 -6.36 -11.61 11.72
N ALA A 223 -5.88 -12.09 12.87
CA ALA A 223 -6.58 -13.14 13.61
C ALA A 223 -8.04 -12.77 13.96
N HIS A 224 -8.30 -11.50 14.29
CA HIS A 224 -9.63 -11.00 14.67
C HIS A 224 -10.52 -10.67 13.47
N TYR A 225 -9.96 -10.04 12.43
CA TYR A 225 -10.75 -9.42 11.35
C TYR A 225 -10.66 -10.14 10.00
N LYS A 226 -9.69 -11.04 9.77
CA LYS A 226 -9.42 -11.68 8.45
C LYS A 226 -10.61 -12.36 7.79
N ALA A 227 -11.59 -12.83 8.57
CA ALA A 227 -12.79 -13.43 7.99
C ALA A 227 -13.69 -12.42 7.24
N ARG A 228 -13.43 -11.12 7.39
CA ARG A 228 -14.31 -10.03 6.99
C ARG A 228 -13.71 -9.07 5.94
N HIS A 229 -12.49 -9.33 5.49
CA HIS A 229 -11.81 -8.58 4.42
C HIS A 229 -10.96 -9.53 3.56
N ASP A 230 -10.60 -9.10 2.34
CA ASP A 230 -9.54 -9.73 1.54
C ASP A 230 -8.17 -9.11 1.85
N GLY A 231 -7.08 -9.78 1.51
CA GLY A 231 -5.73 -9.30 1.85
C GLY A 231 -5.42 -9.37 3.35
N ALA A 232 -4.23 -8.90 3.75
CA ALA A 232 -3.87 -8.67 5.15
C ALA A 232 -4.48 -7.35 5.63
N TRP A 233 -4.65 -7.18 6.95
CA TRP A 233 -5.18 -5.96 7.57
C TRP A 233 -4.63 -4.69 6.95
N TYR A 234 -3.30 -4.60 6.83
CA TYR A 234 -2.66 -3.40 6.30
C TYR A 234 -3.07 -3.13 4.84
N SER A 235 -3.09 -4.14 3.96
CA SER A 235 -3.55 -3.97 2.57
C SER A 235 -5.04 -3.64 2.48
N ALA A 236 -5.85 -4.25 3.34
CA ALA A 236 -7.30 -4.13 3.30
C ALA A 236 -7.83 -2.83 3.91
N VAL A 237 -7.19 -2.34 4.96
CA VAL A 237 -7.71 -1.25 5.79
C VAL A 237 -6.69 -0.11 5.91
N GLY A 238 -5.43 -0.43 6.17
CA GLY A 238 -4.45 0.56 6.63
C GLY A 238 -3.61 1.24 5.55
N CYS A 239 -3.50 0.69 4.33
CA CYS A 239 -2.39 1.03 3.45
C CYS A 239 -2.45 2.45 2.87
N GLY A 240 -3.61 2.92 2.42
CA GLY A 240 -3.79 4.27 1.89
C GLY A 240 -3.51 5.33 2.95
N LEU A 241 -4.29 5.33 4.02
CA LEU A 241 -4.13 6.26 5.15
C LEU A 241 -2.74 6.15 5.81
N GLY A 242 -2.28 4.93 6.08
CA GLY A 242 -1.01 4.68 6.77
C GLY A 242 0.21 5.12 5.97
N LEU A 243 0.34 4.69 4.71
CA LEU A 243 1.53 5.00 3.90
C LEU A 243 1.60 6.49 3.54
N THR A 244 0.45 7.12 3.24
CA THR A 244 0.42 8.56 2.93
C THR A 244 0.61 9.41 4.19
N GLY A 245 0.03 8.98 5.33
CA GLY A 245 0.24 9.62 6.62
C GLY A 245 1.70 9.60 7.08
N LEU A 246 2.43 8.52 6.81
CA LEU A 246 3.89 8.49 7.01
C LEU A 246 4.63 9.52 6.17
N CYS A 247 4.11 9.91 5.01
CA CYS A 247 4.77 10.87 4.13
C CYS A 247 4.48 12.32 4.53
N ALA A 248 3.54 12.59 5.44
CA ALA A 248 3.09 13.95 5.74
C ALA A 248 4.20 14.88 6.26
N PRO A 249 5.03 14.49 7.24
CA PRO A 249 6.15 15.33 7.68
C PRO A 249 7.15 15.62 6.56
N LEU A 250 7.48 14.61 5.74
CA LEU A 250 8.37 14.76 4.58
C LEU A 250 7.78 15.73 3.55
N ALA A 251 6.49 15.58 3.24
CA ALA A 251 5.80 16.41 2.27
C ALA A 251 5.81 17.88 2.68
N VAL A 252 5.56 18.18 3.97
CA VAL A 252 5.63 19.56 4.48
C VAL A 252 7.07 20.08 4.49
N ALA A 253 8.04 19.27 4.91
CA ALA A 253 9.45 19.65 4.97
C ALA A 253 10.03 20.00 3.58
N GLU A 254 9.53 19.37 2.52
CA GLU A 254 10.00 19.58 1.14
C GLU A 254 9.01 20.38 0.27
N GLY A 255 7.94 20.93 0.86
CA GLY A 255 6.98 21.78 0.14
C GLY A 255 6.19 21.03 -0.96
N MET A 256 5.87 19.76 -0.73
CA MET A 256 5.09 18.94 -1.67
C MET A 256 3.60 19.25 -1.54
N GLU A 257 2.98 19.79 -2.59
CA GLU A 257 1.54 20.08 -2.63
C GLU A 257 0.69 18.87 -3.02
N ARG A 258 1.28 17.92 -3.74
CA ARG A 258 0.62 16.69 -4.18
C ARG A 258 1.45 15.46 -3.85
N LEU A 259 0.81 14.45 -3.29
CA LEU A 259 1.38 13.12 -3.06
C LEU A 259 0.58 12.09 -3.86
N TYR A 260 1.20 11.47 -4.86
CA TYR A 260 0.55 10.43 -5.65
C TYR A 260 0.69 9.04 -5.02
N LEU A 261 -0.40 8.29 -5.00
CA LEU A 261 -0.45 6.88 -4.66
C LEU A 261 -1.05 6.10 -5.84
N ALA A 262 -0.29 5.15 -6.37
CA ALA A 262 -0.75 4.33 -7.49
C ALA A 262 -1.84 3.34 -7.07
N ALA A 263 -2.88 3.23 -7.89
CA ALA A 263 -3.97 2.31 -7.66
C ALA A 263 -3.51 0.84 -7.72
N THR A 264 -3.88 0.04 -6.71
CA THR A 264 -3.70 -1.42 -6.76
C THR A 264 -4.72 -2.07 -7.68
N HIS A 265 -5.99 -1.69 -7.50
CA HIS A 265 -7.13 -2.15 -8.27
C HIS A 265 -7.54 -1.09 -9.31
N TRP A 266 -8.55 -1.40 -10.13
CA TRP A 266 -9.08 -0.48 -11.13
C TRP A 266 -10.61 -0.49 -11.12
N GLU A 267 -11.22 0.49 -11.76
CA GLU A 267 -12.67 0.60 -11.91
C GLU A 267 -13.24 -0.63 -12.63
N GLY A 268 -14.18 -1.32 -12.01
CA GLY A 268 -14.73 -2.59 -12.49
C GLY A 268 -13.91 -3.81 -12.10
N PHE A 269 -12.89 -3.69 -11.24
CA PHE A 269 -12.22 -4.86 -10.67
C PHE A 269 -13.23 -5.74 -9.92
N PRO A 270 -13.20 -7.08 -10.07
CA PRO A 270 -14.23 -7.95 -9.52
C PRO A 270 -14.41 -7.83 -8.00
N THR A 271 -15.66 -7.65 -7.58
CA THR A 271 -16.07 -7.65 -6.18
C THR A 271 -16.67 -9.01 -5.82
N ALA A 272 -16.17 -9.63 -4.74
CA ALA A 272 -16.73 -10.90 -4.26
C ALA A 272 -18.15 -10.70 -3.70
N GLU A 273 -19.04 -11.69 -3.86
CA GLU A 273 -20.46 -11.63 -3.43
C GLU A 273 -20.65 -11.11 -1.99
N ARG A 274 -19.72 -11.45 -1.09
CA ARG A 274 -19.76 -11.02 0.32
C ARG A 274 -19.58 -9.51 0.53
N PHE A 275 -19.22 -8.76 -0.50
CA PHE A 275 -19.06 -7.31 -0.50
C PHE A 275 -20.10 -6.62 -1.40
N GLU A 276 -21.17 -7.30 -1.83
CA GLU A 276 -22.23 -6.71 -2.68
C GLU A 276 -22.95 -5.50 -2.07
N TYR A 277 -22.78 -5.23 -0.77
CA TYR A 277 -23.30 -4.03 -0.11
C TYR A 277 -22.46 -2.78 -0.38
N TRP A 278 -21.22 -2.95 -0.85
CA TRP A 278 -20.33 -1.86 -1.20
C TRP A 278 -20.61 -1.40 -2.63
N ASP A 279 -20.90 -0.11 -2.79
CA ASP A 279 -21.28 0.53 -4.07
C ASP A 279 -20.10 1.27 -4.73
N GLY A 280 -18.86 0.97 -4.32
CA GLY A 280 -17.67 1.56 -4.95
C GLY A 280 -17.30 0.90 -6.28
N GLY A 281 -16.36 1.52 -6.99
CA GLY A 281 -15.94 1.08 -8.33
C GLY A 281 -15.19 -0.25 -8.36
N ALA A 282 -14.67 -0.73 -7.23
CA ALA A 282 -13.92 -1.97 -7.11
C ALA A 282 -14.21 -2.64 -5.75
N ILE A 283 -13.58 -3.80 -5.51
CA ILE A 283 -13.62 -4.46 -4.20
C ILE A 283 -13.13 -3.52 -3.08
N PRO A 284 -13.72 -3.55 -1.86
CA PRO A 284 -13.18 -2.82 -0.72
C PRO A 284 -11.69 -3.08 -0.51
N TRP A 285 -10.90 -2.01 -0.50
CA TRP A 285 -9.46 -2.05 -0.33
C TRP A 285 -8.96 -0.82 0.42
N GLY A 286 -7.84 -0.96 1.14
CA GLY A 286 -7.35 0.11 2.02
C GLY A 286 -6.71 1.29 1.27
N SER A 287 -6.63 1.18 -0.05
CA SER A 287 -6.20 2.21 -1.00
C SER A 287 -7.18 2.16 -2.16
N ASP A 288 -8.23 2.97 -2.02
CA ASP A 288 -9.38 3.14 -2.91
C ASP A 288 -9.62 4.65 -3.04
N PRO A 289 -10.11 5.17 -4.19
CA PRO A 289 -10.39 6.60 -4.35
C PRO A 289 -11.24 7.21 -3.22
N ALA A 290 -12.21 6.47 -2.66
CA ALA A 290 -13.05 6.94 -1.56
C ALA A 290 -12.30 7.12 -0.22
N ILE A 291 -11.05 6.64 -0.14
CA ILE A 291 -10.13 6.85 0.97
C ILE A 291 -9.05 7.85 0.54
N ASP A 292 -8.29 7.50 -0.50
CA ASP A 292 -7.02 8.15 -0.81
C ASP A 292 -7.20 9.59 -1.26
N ASP A 293 -8.20 9.90 -2.09
CA ASP A 293 -8.47 11.26 -2.58
C ASP A 293 -9.07 12.17 -1.49
N GLU A 294 -9.55 11.58 -0.39
CA GLU A 294 -10.08 12.30 0.77
C GLU A 294 -9.00 12.64 1.79
N ILE A 295 -7.78 12.13 1.62
CA ILE A 295 -6.65 12.40 2.50
C ILE A 295 -5.96 13.70 2.09
N ALA A 296 -5.88 14.60 3.05
CA ALA A 296 -5.12 15.81 2.91
C ALA A 296 -4.64 16.33 4.26
N TRP A 297 -3.60 17.14 4.24
CA TRP A 297 -3.16 17.90 5.39
C TRP A 297 -2.77 19.30 4.95
N SER A 298 -2.54 20.16 5.93
CA SER A 298 -1.88 21.44 5.78
C SER A 298 -0.76 21.44 4.71
N GLY A 299 -1.04 22.05 3.56
CA GLY A 299 -0.10 22.17 2.43
C GLY A 299 -0.11 21.05 1.38
N THR A 300 -0.75 19.89 1.62
CA THR A 300 -0.66 18.73 0.69
C THR A 300 -1.99 18.01 0.50
N THR A 301 -2.25 17.52 -0.71
CA THR A 301 -3.35 16.60 -1.05
C THR A 301 -2.81 15.28 -1.55
N VAL A 302 -3.44 14.16 -1.18
CA VAL A 302 -3.16 12.85 -1.77
C VAL A 302 -3.99 12.65 -3.03
N VAL A 303 -3.41 12.02 -4.05
CA VAL A 303 -4.09 11.70 -5.31
C VAL A 303 -3.95 10.21 -5.61
N HIS A 304 -5.07 9.52 -5.71
CA HIS A 304 -5.13 8.13 -6.15
C HIS A 304 -5.08 8.06 -7.68
N ASP A 305 -4.00 7.52 -8.24
CA ASP A 305 -3.75 7.58 -9.67
C ASP A 305 -3.94 6.23 -10.39
N ALA A 306 -4.42 6.32 -11.64
CA ALA A 306 -4.59 5.21 -12.57
C ALA A 306 -5.64 4.16 -12.18
N PHE A 307 -6.65 4.53 -11.38
CA PHE A 307 -7.78 3.67 -11.04
C PHE A 307 -8.71 3.43 -12.23
N GLU A 308 -8.81 4.39 -13.14
CA GLU A 308 -9.68 4.33 -14.32
C GLU A 308 -9.17 3.43 -15.45
N ILE A 309 -7.96 2.87 -15.30
CA ILE A 309 -7.34 1.96 -16.27
C ILE A 309 -6.97 0.62 -15.65
N THR A 310 -7.11 -0.45 -16.41
CA THR A 310 -6.76 -1.81 -15.99
C THR A 310 -5.25 -1.96 -15.79
N ARG A 311 -4.85 -3.08 -15.19
CA ARG A 311 -3.42 -3.36 -15.02
C ARG A 311 -2.71 -3.51 -16.36
N GLN A 312 -3.32 -4.13 -17.36
CA GLN A 312 -2.70 -4.27 -18.68
C GLN A 312 -2.63 -2.92 -19.41
N GLU A 313 -3.64 -2.06 -19.30
CA GLU A 313 -3.59 -0.69 -19.83
C GLU A 313 -2.47 0.13 -19.16
N ARG A 314 -2.19 -0.06 -17.87
CA ARG A 314 -1.01 0.53 -17.21
C ARG A 314 0.30 0.04 -17.83
N VAL A 315 0.38 -1.24 -18.20
CA VAL A 315 1.55 -1.80 -18.89
C VAL A 315 1.69 -1.21 -20.29
N GLU A 316 0.59 -0.91 -20.99
CA GLU A 316 0.62 -0.26 -22.30
C GLU A 316 1.12 1.19 -22.20
N VAL A 317 0.62 1.97 -21.22
CA VAL A 317 1.14 3.31 -20.91
C VAL A 317 2.65 3.27 -20.63
N LEU A 318 3.11 2.25 -19.90
CA LEU A 318 4.53 2.04 -19.67
C LEU A 318 5.28 1.66 -20.94
N ALA A 319 4.73 0.74 -21.74
CA ALA A 319 5.36 0.26 -22.95
C ALA A 319 5.63 1.41 -23.95
N ASP A 320 4.70 2.35 -24.08
CA ASP A 320 4.90 3.54 -24.92
C ASP A 320 6.10 4.37 -24.42
N TYR A 321 6.11 4.69 -23.12
CA TYR A 321 7.20 5.44 -22.51
C TYR A 321 8.56 4.73 -22.61
N LEU A 322 8.60 3.42 -22.37
CA LEU A 322 9.81 2.61 -22.47
C LEU A 322 10.38 2.66 -23.89
N GLY A 323 9.53 2.58 -24.92
CA GLY A 323 9.97 2.64 -26.30
C GLY A 323 10.52 4.01 -26.72
N GLU A 324 9.96 5.09 -26.20
CA GLU A 324 10.26 6.46 -26.65
C GLU A 324 11.34 7.14 -25.81
N HIS A 325 11.39 6.85 -24.51
CA HIS A 325 12.15 7.65 -23.54
C HIS A 325 13.12 6.85 -22.69
N ALA A 326 12.82 5.59 -22.38
CA ALA A 326 13.60 4.82 -21.41
C ALA A 326 13.72 3.32 -21.80
N PRO A 327 14.42 3.00 -22.90
CA PRO A 327 14.43 1.65 -23.49
C PRO A 327 15.11 0.58 -22.64
N ASP A 328 15.91 0.96 -21.64
CA ASP A 328 16.60 0.05 -20.73
C ASP A 328 16.11 0.17 -19.26
N LEU A 329 15.02 0.91 -19.02
CA LEU A 329 14.49 1.07 -17.66
C LEU A 329 13.95 -0.28 -17.15
N PRO A 330 14.46 -0.80 -16.03
CA PRO A 330 14.01 -2.08 -15.51
C PRO A 330 12.61 -1.96 -14.88
N LEU A 331 11.80 -3.01 -15.04
CA LEU A 331 10.48 -3.14 -14.40
C LEU A 331 10.53 -4.20 -13.29
N ARG A 332 10.00 -3.87 -12.11
CA ARG A 332 9.97 -4.79 -10.97
C ARG A 332 8.61 -5.49 -10.83
N ALA A 333 8.60 -6.82 -10.86
CA ALA A 333 7.39 -7.59 -10.58
C ALA A 333 7.49 -8.46 -9.32
N CYS A 334 8.67 -9.02 -9.04
CA CYS A 334 8.81 -10.06 -8.02
C CYS A 334 8.80 -9.53 -6.58
N GLU A 335 8.01 -10.17 -5.72
CA GLU A 335 7.98 -9.94 -4.28
C GLU A 335 8.88 -10.90 -3.48
N ALA A 336 9.23 -12.06 -4.08
CA ALA A 336 9.91 -13.16 -3.39
C ALA A 336 11.44 -13.07 -3.39
N SER A 337 12.03 -12.24 -4.26
CA SER A 337 13.48 -12.18 -4.41
C SER A 337 14.12 -11.30 -3.32
N ALA A 338 15.01 -11.93 -2.54
CA ALA A 338 15.83 -11.26 -1.52
C ALA A 338 16.87 -10.31 -2.12
N THR A 339 17.32 -10.58 -3.36
CA THR A 339 18.32 -9.77 -4.07
C THR A 339 17.70 -8.61 -4.85
N GLY A 340 16.38 -8.43 -4.81
CA GLY A 340 15.67 -7.36 -5.53
C GLY A 340 15.59 -7.52 -7.05
N SER A 341 16.09 -8.61 -7.64
CA SER A 341 15.94 -8.97 -9.08
C SER A 341 14.66 -9.77 -9.36
N ASN A 342 14.12 -9.75 -10.59
CA ASN A 342 12.98 -10.61 -10.94
C ASN A 342 13.40 -12.08 -10.80
N CYS A 343 12.49 -12.93 -10.32
CA CYS A 343 12.80 -14.37 -10.20
C CYS A 343 12.48 -15.14 -11.47
N ASP A 344 11.74 -14.50 -12.39
CA ASP A 344 11.35 -14.99 -13.71
C ASP A 344 10.62 -16.34 -13.70
N ARG A 345 10.12 -16.72 -12.53
CA ARG A 345 9.53 -18.04 -12.26
C ARG A 345 8.15 -18.00 -11.63
N CYS A 346 7.86 -17.00 -10.81
CA CYS A 346 6.55 -16.86 -10.19
C CYS A 346 5.50 -16.37 -11.18
N GLU A 347 4.22 -16.59 -10.83
CA GLU A 347 3.05 -16.12 -11.57
C GLU A 347 3.17 -14.64 -11.95
N LYS A 348 3.48 -13.77 -10.96
CA LYS A 348 3.52 -12.32 -11.16
C LYS A 348 4.63 -11.90 -12.14
N CYS A 349 5.79 -12.59 -12.13
CA CYS A 349 6.84 -12.34 -13.13
C CYS A 349 6.37 -12.77 -14.52
N ALA A 350 5.82 -13.98 -14.67
CA ALA A 350 5.36 -14.47 -15.96
C ALA A 350 4.22 -13.62 -16.54
N ARG A 351 3.25 -13.21 -15.72
CA ARG A 351 2.16 -12.31 -16.12
C ARG A 351 2.66 -10.93 -16.51
N THR A 352 3.61 -10.36 -15.78
CA THR A 352 4.15 -9.03 -16.11
C THR A 352 4.98 -9.07 -17.38
N ALA A 353 5.83 -10.10 -17.56
CA ALA A 353 6.57 -10.31 -18.78
C ALA A 353 5.64 -10.54 -19.98
N LEU A 354 4.56 -11.32 -19.80
CA LEU A 354 3.55 -11.48 -20.85
C LEU A 354 2.91 -10.13 -21.20
N GLY A 355 2.48 -9.35 -20.22
CA GLY A 355 1.86 -8.04 -20.47
C GLY A 355 2.76 -7.07 -21.26
N LEU A 356 4.06 -7.04 -20.95
CA LEU A 356 5.04 -6.26 -21.72
C LEU A 356 5.15 -6.76 -23.16
N ALA A 357 5.23 -8.08 -23.34
CA ALA A 357 5.31 -8.68 -24.67
C ALA A 357 4.04 -8.40 -25.49
N LEU A 358 2.85 -8.49 -24.88
CA LEU A 358 1.58 -8.14 -25.51
C LEU A 358 1.53 -6.66 -25.91
N ALA A 359 2.14 -5.78 -25.11
CA ALA A 359 2.31 -4.36 -25.42
C ALA A 359 3.49 -4.07 -26.39
N GLY A 360 4.07 -5.09 -27.02
CA GLY A 360 5.09 -4.93 -28.06
C GLY A 360 6.51 -4.65 -27.54
N ARG A 361 6.81 -4.91 -26.26
CA ARG A 361 8.16 -4.76 -25.67
C ARG A 361 8.75 -6.11 -25.28
N ASP A 362 10.03 -6.33 -25.58
CA ASP A 362 10.73 -7.53 -25.09
C ASP A 362 10.96 -7.36 -23.57
N PRO A 363 10.40 -8.24 -22.71
CA PRO A 363 10.61 -8.15 -21.27
C PRO A 363 12.09 -8.24 -20.87
N ASN A 364 12.93 -8.88 -21.69
CA ASN A 364 14.35 -9.03 -21.40
C ASN A 364 15.12 -7.70 -21.45
N ASP A 365 14.62 -6.71 -22.18
CA ASP A 365 15.16 -5.34 -22.18
C ASP A 365 14.82 -4.58 -20.89
N HIS A 366 13.86 -5.08 -20.10
CA HIS A 366 13.28 -4.41 -18.94
C HIS A 366 13.46 -5.19 -17.63
N GLY A 367 14.58 -5.92 -17.50
CA GLY A 367 15.00 -6.54 -16.24
C GLY A 367 14.35 -7.90 -15.93
N PHE A 368 13.84 -8.59 -16.96
CA PHE A 368 13.46 -10.01 -16.89
C PHE A 368 14.51 -10.88 -17.59
N ASP A 369 14.49 -12.18 -17.30
CA ASP A 369 15.23 -13.22 -18.02
C ASP A 369 14.25 -14.36 -18.36
N VAL A 370 13.53 -14.20 -19.48
CA VAL A 370 12.41 -15.04 -19.88
C VAL A 370 12.50 -15.48 -21.34
N ASP A 371 12.03 -16.70 -21.59
CA ASP A 371 12.03 -17.34 -22.90
C ASP A 371 10.74 -18.14 -23.12
N ALA A 372 10.69 -18.90 -24.21
CA ALA A 372 9.56 -19.78 -24.52
C ALA A 372 9.26 -20.77 -23.36
N ALA A 373 10.28 -21.29 -22.67
CA ALA A 373 10.09 -22.24 -21.59
C ALA A 373 9.41 -21.63 -20.36
N THR A 374 9.58 -20.32 -20.13
CA THR A 374 8.84 -19.56 -19.12
C THR A 374 7.33 -19.57 -19.41
N PHE A 375 6.91 -19.30 -20.64
CA PHE A 375 5.50 -19.29 -21.01
C PHE A 375 4.89 -20.69 -21.08
N GLU A 376 5.64 -21.68 -21.56
CA GLU A 376 5.22 -23.08 -21.47
C GLU A 376 5.00 -23.52 -20.02
N ARG A 377 5.86 -23.10 -19.08
CA ARG A 377 5.68 -23.34 -17.65
C ARG A 377 4.43 -22.64 -17.15
N ALA A 378 4.25 -21.35 -17.46
CA ALA A 378 3.06 -20.59 -17.05
C ALA A 378 1.77 -21.30 -17.44
N ARG A 379 1.70 -21.81 -18.68
CA ARG A 379 0.55 -22.56 -19.18
C ARG A 379 0.33 -23.83 -18.36
N ARG A 380 1.39 -24.63 -18.14
CA ARG A 380 1.31 -25.86 -17.33
C ARG A 380 0.82 -25.58 -15.92
N GLU A 381 1.31 -24.53 -15.27
CA GLU A 381 0.92 -24.17 -13.90
C GLU A 381 -0.55 -23.72 -13.82
N ILE A 382 -1.03 -22.98 -14.83
CA ILE A 382 -2.46 -22.61 -14.94
C ILE A 382 -3.34 -23.83 -15.19
N GLU A 383 -2.98 -24.69 -16.15
CA GLU A 383 -3.74 -25.90 -16.48
C GLU A 383 -3.81 -26.88 -15.29
N ALA A 384 -2.71 -27.00 -14.54
CA ALA A 384 -2.60 -27.79 -13.32
C ALA A 384 -3.34 -27.19 -12.11
N GLY A 385 -3.74 -25.92 -12.17
CA GLY A 385 -4.45 -25.23 -11.10
C GLY A 385 -3.56 -24.75 -9.95
N ASN A 386 -2.29 -24.43 -10.25
CA ASN A 386 -1.30 -24.01 -9.25
C ASN A 386 -1.21 -22.48 -9.08
N TRP A 387 -1.60 -21.69 -10.09
CA TRP A 387 -1.44 -20.22 -10.07
C TRP A 387 -2.71 -19.43 -9.81
N LEU A 388 -3.86 -19.81 -10.39
CA LEU A 388 -5.12 -19.07 -10.29
C LEU A 388 -5.84 -19.36 -8.96
N VAL A 389 -5.12 -19.23 -7.84
CA VAL A 389 -5.53 -19.69 -6.50
C VAL A 389 -6.52 -18.76 -5.79
N ASP A 390 -6.65 -17.52 -6.29
CA ASP A 390 -7.65 -16.55 -5.84
C ASP A 390 -8.20 -15.75 -7.04
N PHE A 391 -9.30 -15.00 -6.78
CA PHE A 391 -9.98 -14.25 -7.84
C PHE A 391 -9.23 -12.99 -8.28
N HIS A 392 -8.31 -12.44 -7.46
CA HIS A 392 -7.50 -11.30 -7.88
C HIS A 392 -6.56 -11.74 -9.00
N ILE A 393 -5.86 -12.86 -8.79
CA ILE A 393 -4.98 -13.45 -9.81
C ILE A 393 -5.77 -13.78 -11.07
N LEU A 394 -6.95 -14.41 -10.92
CA LEU A 394 -7.82 -14.67 -12.07
C LEU A 394 -8.20 -13.38 -12.82
N ALA A 395 -8.55 -12.30 -12.12
CA ALA A 395 -8.88 -11.02 -12.74
C ALA A 395 -7.73 -10.47 -13.60
N TYR A 396 -6.49 -10.53 -13.09
CA TYR A 396 -5.34 -10.09 -13.86
C TYR A 396 -5.04 -10.95 -15.10
N TRP A 397 -5.34 -12.25 -15.08
CA TRP A 397 -5.18 -13.11 -16.27
C TRP A 397 -6.33 -12.95 -17.26
N LEU A 398 -7.54 -12.64 -16.79
CA LEU A 398 -8.67 -12.29 -17.66
C LEU A 398 -8.42 -10.96 -18.37
N ASP A 399 -7.82 -9.99 -17.68
CA ASP A 399 -7.37 -8.71 -18.25
C ASP A 399 -6.35 -8.94 -19.38
N LEU A 400 -5.30 -9.74 -19.14
CA LEU A 400 -4.38 -10.16 -20.20
C LEU A 400 -5.06 -10.90 -21.35
N GLN A 401 -5.98 -11.82 -21.05
CA GLN A 401 -6.71 -12.59 -22.06
C GLN A 401 -7.52 -11.66 -22.98
N ALA A 402 -8.11 -10.61 -22.42
CA ALA A 402 -8.85 -9.60 -23.19
C ALA A 402 -7.95 -8.74 -24.08
N ALA A 403 -6.68 -8.55 -23.70
CA ALA A 403 -5.70 -7.77 -24.45
C ALA A 403 -4.97 -8.55 -25.55
N VAL A 404 -5.20 -9.87 -25.68
CA VAL A 404 -4.59 -10.66 -26.76
C VAL A 404 -5.17 -10.24 -28.11
N ASP A 405 -4.31 -9.73 -28.99
CA ASP A 405 -4.60 -9.55 -30.41
C ASP A 405 -4.20 -10.83 -31.18
N PRO A 406 -5.15 -11.56 -31.80
CA PRO A 406 -4.85 -12.79 -32.55
C PRO A 406 -4.12 -12.56 -33.88
N ASP A 407 -4.10 -11.32 -34.38
CA ASP A 407 -3.44 -10.96 -35.64
C ASP A 407 -2.03 -10.37 -35.40
N ALA A 408 -1.65 -10.11 -34.14
CA ALA A 408 -0.35 -9.57 -33.76
C ALA A 408 0.73 -10.66 -33.70
N SER A 409 1.99 -10.22 -33.82
CA SER A 409 3.17 -11.03 -33.50
C SER A 409 4.00 -10.28 -32.46
N TYR A 410 4.47 -11.02 -31.45
CA TYR A 410 5.07 -10.45 -30.25
C TYR A 410 6.60 -10.58 -30.27
N PRO A 411 7.34 -9.69 -29.57
CA PRO A 411 8.79 -9.55 -29.71
C PRO A 411 9.60 -10.66 -29.02
N LEU A 412 8.97 -11.69 -28.46
CA LEU A 412 9.64 -12.74 -27.69
C LEU A 412 9.16 -14.14 -28.10
N ALA A 413 10.11 -15.05 -28.31
CA ALA A 413 9.84 -16.42 -28.70
C ALA A 413 8.91 -17.14 -27.70
N GLY A 414 7.91 -17.83 -28.23
CA GLY A 414 6.92 -18.58 -27.45
C GLY A 414 5.72 -17.75 -26.96
N VAL A 415 5.77 -16.41 -27.08
CA VAL A 415 4.63 -15.55 -26.72
C VAL A 415 3.47 -15.75 -27.68
N ASP A 416 3.69 -15.78 -29.00
CA ASP A 416 2.62 -16.02 -29.99
C ASP A 416 1.83 -17.30 -29.67
N ALA A 417 2.53 -18.42 -29.45
CA ALA A 417 1.90 -19.71 -29.11
C ALA A 417 1.19 -19.69 -27.75
N PHE A 418 1.69 -18.91 -26.79
CA PHE A 418 1.03 -18.73 -25.50
C PHE A 418 -0.22 -17.86 -25.62
N ALA A 419 -0.16 -16.77 -26.38
CA ALA A 419 -1.27 -15.87 -26.65
C ALA A 419 -2.42 -16.60 -27.36
N ASP A 420 -2.13 -17.42 -28.38
CA ASP A 420 -3.10 -18.29 -29.06
C ASP A 420 -3.84 -19.22 -28.08
N TRP A 421 -3.10 -19.82 -27.16
CA TRP A 421 -3.69 -20.64 -26.11
C TRP A 421 -4.54 -19.79 -25.15
N LEU A 422 -3.99 -18.67 -24.68
CA LEU A 422 -4.64 -17.80 -23.70
C LEU A 422 -5.97 -17.27 -24.24
N ALA A 423 -6.04 -16.87 -25.52
CA ALA A 423 -7.24 -16.34 -26.18
C ALA A 423 -8.45 -17.30 -26.11
N THR A 424 -8.21 -18.60 -26.01
CA THR A 424 -9.28 -19.62 -25.97
C THR A 424 -9.37 -20.39 -24.66
N ALA A 425 -8.45 -20.14 -23.72
CA ALA A 425 -8.40 -20.84 -22.44
C ALA A 425 -9.60 -20.51 -21.54
N ASP A 426 -10.23 -21.54 -20.97
CA ASP A 426 -11.23 -21.36 -19.92
C ASP A 426 -10.54 -21.16 -18.56
N LEU A 427 -10.08 -19.92 -18.33
CA LEU A 427 -9.38 -19.52 -17.11
C LEU A 427 -10.27 -19.65 -15.87
N ARG A 428 -11.59 -19.47 -16.01
CA ARG A 428 -12.54 -19.63 -14.90
C ARG A 428 -12.63 -21.10 -14.48
N ALA A 429 -12.66 -22.04 -15.42
CA ALA A 429 -12.59 -23.45 -15.10
C ALA A 429 -11.24 -23.86 -14.48
N ALA A 430 -10.13 -23.26 -14.92
CA ALA A 430 -8.81 -23.48 -14.31
C ALA A 430 -8.75 -22.96 -12.87
N ALA A 431 -9.25 -21.76 -12.60
CA ALA A 431 -9.35 -21.20 -11.26
C ALA A 431 -10.26 -22.05 -10.34
N ALA A 432 -11.39 -22.56 -10.85
CA ALA A 432 -12.27 -23.43 -10.08
C ALA A 432 -11.62 -24.75 -9.62
N ARG A 433 -10.59 -25.23 -10.34
CA ARG A 433 -9.79 -26.40 -9.94
C ARG A 433 -8.64 -26.03 -8.99
N SER A 434 -8.22 -24.76 -9.01
CA SER A 434 -7.15 -24.26 -8.17
C SER A 434 -7.60 -24.24 -6.71
N ARG A 435 -6.71 -24.67 -5.81
CA ARG A 435 -6.98 -24.64 -4.36
C ARG A 435 -5.78 -24.01 -3.67
N PRO A 436 -6.00 -23.09 -2.70
CA PRO A 436 -4.92 -22.64 -1.83
C PRO A 436 -4.23 -23.85 -1.17
N PRO A 437 -2.90 -23.84 -1.01
CA PRO A 437 -2.16 -24.93 -0.37
C PRO A 437 -2.76 -25.33 0.99
N VAL A 438 -2.73 -26.64 1.29
CA VAL A 438 -3.34 -27.22 2.52
C VAL A 438 -2.75 -26.61 3.79
N SER A 439 -1.47 -26.23 3.79
CA SER A 439 -0.79 -25.54 4.89
C SER A 439 -1.52 -24.26 5.29
N HIS A 440 -1.96 -23.46 4.32
CA HIS A 440 -2.66 -22.20 4.55
C HIS A 440 -4.04 -22.41 5.21
N ARG A 441 -4.71 -23.53 4.92
CA ARG A 441 -6.00 -23.89 5.53
C ARG A 441 -5.85 -24.39 6.96
N VAL A 442 -4.81 -25.17 7.24
CA VAL A 442 -4.51 -25.71 8.58
C VAL A 442 -4.05 -24.59 9.51
N VAL A 443 -3.19 -23.70 9.02
CA VAL A 443 -2.73 -22.50 9.75
C VAL A 443 -3.92 -21.58 10.09
N ARG A 444 -4.79 -21.27 9.11
CA ARG A 444 -6.02 -20.48 9.35
C ARG A 444 -6.99 -21.15 10.32
N ALA A 445 -7.14 -22.47 10.28
CA ALA A 445 -8.02 -23.20 11.18
C ALA A 445 -7.48 -23.27 12.61
N ALA A 446 -6.15 -23.42 12.77
CA ALA A 446 -5.49 -23.43 14.06
C ALA A 446 -5.52 -22.04 14.72
N ALA A 447 -5.23 -20.97 13.98
CA ALA A 447 -5.32 -19.59 14.48
C ALA A 447 -6.74 -19.23 14.99
N ARG A 448 -7.79 -19.75 14.34
CA ARG A 448 -9.20 -19.57 14.74
C ARG A 448 -9.62 -20.30 16.02
N ALA A 449 -8.85 -21.29 16.46
CA ALA A 449 -9.21 -22.16 17.59
C ALA A 449 -8.41 -21.85 18.88
N VAL A 450 -7.44 -20.96 18.81
CA VAL A 450 -6.55 -20.63 19.94
C VAL A 450 -7.04 -19.34 20.61
N PRO A 451 -7.36 -19.34 21.92
CA PRO A 451 -7.73 -18.13 22.65
C PRO A 451 -6.61 -17.07 22.57
N ALA A 452 -6.96 -15.80 22.40
CA ALA A 452 -6.03 -14.66 22.25
C ALA A 452 -4.80 -14.67 23.21
N PRO A 453 -4.92 -14.96 24.53
CA PRO A 453 -3.76 -14.98 25.43
C PRO A 453 -2.82 -16.18 25.23
N VAL A 454 -3.25 -17.22 24.50
CA VAL A 454 -2.44 -18.39 24.12
C VAL A 454 -1.75 -18.15 22.78
N TYR A 455 -2.40 -17.41 21.86
CA TYR A 455 -1.81 -17.02 20.58
C TYR A 455 -0.60 -16.08 20.76
N ALA A 456 -0.72 -15.07 21.64
CA ALA A 456 0.39 -14.17 21.99
C ALA A 456 1.61 -14.89 22.57
N ARG A 457 1.43 -16.03 23.24
CA ARG A 457 2.54 -16.87 23.76
C ARG A 457 3.15 -17.80 22.73
N LEU A 458 2.44 -18.06 21.63
CA LEU A 458 2.85 -18.99 20.57
C LEU A 458 3.28 -18.26 19.29
N SER A 459 3.04 -16.95 19.16
CA SER A 459 3.41 -16.14 17.98
C SER A 459 4.88 -16.30 17.56
N PRO A 460 5.88 -16.30 18.47
CA PRO A 460 7.28 -16.51 18.07
C PRO A 460 7.53 -17.87 17.41
N ALA A 461 6.77 -18.90 17.81
CA ALA A 461 6.82 -20.22 17.19
C ALA A 461 5.99 -20.29 15.90
N TYR A 462 4.96 -19.46 15.77
CA TYR A 462 4.13 -19.33 14.57
C TYR A 462 4.88 -18.62 13.44
N ASP A 463 5.59 -17.54 13.76
CA ASP A 463 6.43 -16.81 12.80
C ASP A 463 7.59 -17.67 12.30
N ALA A 464 8.21 -18.46 13.21
CA ALA A 464 9.21 -19.47 12.83
C ALA A 464 8.65 -20.56 11.88
N VAL A 465 7.39 -20.98 12.04
CA VAL A 465 6.74 -21.96 11.15
C VAL A 465 6.32 -21.34 9.81
N ARG A 466 5.98 -20.04 9.80
CA ARG A 466 5.69 -19.27 8.58
C ARG A 466 6.94 -19.05 7.72
N GLU A 467 8.09 -18.84 8.33
CA GLU A 467 9.40 -18.74 7.65
C GLU A 467 9.90 -20.08 7.10
N LEU A 468 9.51 -21.20 7.72
CA LEU A 468 9.89 -22.56 7.31
C LEU A 468 8.98 -23.18 6.24
N SER A 469 7.85 -22.54 5.90
CA SER A 469 6.97 -23.01 4.84
C SER A 469 7.54 -22.60 3.48
N PRO A 470 7.76 -23.54 2.54
CA PRO A 470 8.24 -23.16 1.21
C PRO A 470 7.23 -22.22 0.57
N ARG A 471 7.68 -21.01 0.23
CA ARG A 471 6.93 -20.07 -0.60
C ARG A 471 6.84 -20.69 -1.99
N SER A 472 5.73 -21.36 -2.26
CA SER A 472 5.41 -21.98 -3.55
C SER A 472 5.13 -20.93 -4.60
#